data_AF-A0A8T4BFT5-F1
#
_entry.id   AF-A0A8T4BFT5-F1
#
_cell.length_a   1.000
_cell.length_b   1.000
_cell.length_c   1.000
_cell.angle_alpha   90.00
_cell.angle_beta   90.00
_cell.angle_gamma   90.00
#
_symmetry.space_group_name_H-M   'P 1'
#
loop_
_entity.id
_entity.type
_entity.pdbx_description
1 polymer ?
#
loop_
_entity_poly.entity_id
_entity_poly.type
_entity_poly.pdbx_seq_one_letter_code
_entity_poly.pdbx_strand_id
1 'polypeptide(L)'
;MNRSLWYILTIAIGLWFSATACAGFLPDAWAEWPVNLWCWGLFSFIYLRTERKERIEMLTVIAIATPMELFFSEIWLVYEYQRDFMPLFVPAGHYFLFDLGRRIAQRLPERLAVLTLMPFIPLVAYGVWTGGDTSAPFMLVLVFAFTRWGPQPRLYASMAWAALGMELLGTYLKNWTWATDVPWTSLTAWNPPLLVGAFYCFGDVLVNLCVAKFEGEPPLEVTT
;
A
#
# COMPACT_ATOMS: atom_id res chain seq x y z
N MET A 1 -21.51 -5.95 7.28
CA MET A 1 -20.73 -4.80 7.81
C MET A 1 -19.82 -4.30 6.69
N ASN A 2 -19.96 -3.04 6.25
CA ASN A 2 -19.23 -2.54 5.07
C ASN A 2 -17.80 -2.10 5.44
N ARG A 3 -16.92 -3.08 5.68
CA ARG A 3 -15.51 -2.84 6.06
C ARG A 3 -14.74 -2.00 5.04
N SER A 4 -15.04 -2.15 3.74
CA SER A 4 -14.43 -1.32 2.69
C SER A 4 -14.64 0.17 2.93
N LEU A 5 -15.85 0.58 3.33
CA LEU A 5 -16.13 1.98 3.64
C LEU A 5 -15.36 2.46 4.87
N TRP A 6 -15.24 1.61 5.91
CA TRP A 6 -14.45 1.94 7.09
C TRP A 6 -12.98 2.18 6.75
N TYR A 7 -12.40 1.37 5.87
CA TYR A 7 -11.01 1.56 5.42
C TYR A 7 -10.84 2.82 4.60
N ILE A 8 -11.71 3.05 3.61
CA ILE A 8 -11.65 4.27 2.78
C ILE A 8 -11.76 5.52 3.66
N LEU A 9 -12.73 5.56 4.58
CA LEU A 9 -12.89 6.70 5.48
C LEU A 9 -11.73 6.83 6.46
N THR A 10 -11.22 5.72 7.01
CA THR A 10 -10.08 5.73 7.93
C THR A 10 -8.82 6.26 7.24
N ILE A 11 -8.54 5.81 6.02
CA ILE A 11 -7.40 6.29 5.22
C ILE A 11 -7.60 7.77 4.88
N ALA A 12 -8.74 8.14 4.28
CA ALA A 12 -8.94 9.49 3.79
C ALA A 12 -8.99 10.53 4.92
N ILE A 13 -9.77 10.28 5.98
CA ILE A 13 -9.90 11.19 7.12
C ILE A 13 -8.62 11.15 7.96
N GLY A 14 -8.03 9.96 8.17
CA GLY A 14 -6.80 9.81 8.95
C GLY A 14 -5.63 10.58 8.34
N LEU A 15 -5.39 10.43 7.03
CA LEU A 15 -4.35 11.17 6.32
C LEU A 15 -4.61 12.68 6.32
N TRP A 16 -5.86 13.10 6.13
CA TRP A 16 -6.19 14.53 6.22
C TRP A 16 -5.97 15.09 7.62
N PHE A 17 -6.39 14.35 8.65
CA PHE A 17 -6.28 14.76 10.04
C PHE A 17 -4.82 14.86 10.47
N SER A 18 -4.02 13.83 10.16
CA SER A 18 -2.58 13.79 10.44
C SER A 18 -1.83 14.90 9.71
N ALA A 19 -2.09 15.12 8.42
CA ALA A 19 -1.40 16.16 7.65
C ALA A 19 -1.70 17.59 8.12
N THR A 20 -2.96 17.84 8.51
CA THR A 20 -3.45 19.21 8.79
C THR A 20 -3.56 19.54 10.26
N ALA A 21 -3.21 18.61 11.16
CA ALA A 21 -3.48 18.72 12.59
C ALA A 21 -4.96 19.05 12.87
N CYS A 22 -5.87 18.36 12.15
CA CYS A 22 -7.29 18.68 12.10
C CYS A 22 -7.53 20.15 11.72
N ALA A 23 -7.12 20.57 10.52
CA ALA A 23 -7.21 21.96 10.07
C ALA A 23 -6.63 23.02 11.06
N GLY A 24 -5.59 22.64 11.80
CA GLY A 24 -4.95 23.50 12.81
C GLY A 24 -5.68 23.57 14.16
N PHE A 25 -6.71 22.77 14.39
CA PHE A 25 -7.37 22.69 15.70
C PHE A 25 -6.52 22.01 16.77
N LEU A 26 -5.50 21.24 16.38
CA LEU A 26 -4.52 20.64 17.28
C LEU A 26 -3.12 21.23 17.05
N PRO A 27 -2.27 21.28 18.09
CA PRO A 27 -0.86 21.53 17.87
C PRO A 27 -0.26 20.41 17.01
N ASP A 28 0.68 20.76 16.14
CA ASP A 28 1.20 19.82 15.13
C ASP A 28 1.80 18.53 15.75
N ALA A 29 2.48 18.67 16.89
CA ALA A 29 3.02 17.53 17.66
C ALA A 29 1.94 16.52 18.13
N TRP A 30 0.67 16.91 18.12
CA TRP A 30 -0.47 16.08 18.51
C TRP A 30 -1.30 15.54 17.34
N ALA A 31 -0.98 15.94 16.10
CA ALA A 31 -1.79 15.65 14.93
C ALA A 31 -2.00 14.15 14.68
N GLU A 32 -0.99 13.32 14.97
CA GLU A 32 -1.03 11.88 14.69
C GLU A 32 -1.71 11.07 15.78
N TRP A 33 -1.75 11.55 17.03
CA TRP A 33 -2.23 10.78 18.17
C TRP A 33 -3.68 10.29 18.03
N PRO A 34 -4.65 11.13 17.63
CA PRO A 34 -6.02 10.66 17.40
C PRO A 34 -6.10 9.59 16.30
N VAL A 35 -5.29 9.74 15.24
CA VAL A 35 -5.24 8.79 14.12
C VAL A 35 -4.62 7.47 14.57
N ASN A 36 -3.56 7.52 15.40
CA ASN A 36 -2.94 6.36 16.03
C ASN A 36 -3.96 5.57 16.87
N LEU A 37 -4.66 6.26 17.77
CA LEU A 37 -5.67 5.64 18.64
C LEU A 37 -6.81 5.03 17.83
N TRP A 38 -7.29 5.73 16.80
CA TRP A 38 -8.34 5.24 15.93
C TRP A 38 -7.92 4.00 15.14
N CYS A 39 -6.76 4.05 14.46
CA CYS A 39 -6.30 2.96 13.63
C CYS A 39 -6.02 1.70 14.45
N TRP A 40 -5.33 1.82 15.58
CA TRP A 40 -5.09 0.66 16.45
C TRP A 40 -6.37 0.17 17.14
N GLY A 41 -7.30 1.07 17.48
CA GLY A 41 -8.61 0.70 18.01
C GLY A 41 -9.45 -0.09 17.00
N LEU A 42 -9.53 0.39 15.76
CA LEU A 42 -10.24 -0.29 14.67
C LEU A 42 -9.57 -1.62 14.31
N PHE A 43 -8.23 -1.66 14.24
CA PHE A 43 -7.46 -2.87 14.01
C PHE A 43 -7.76 -3.92 15.09
N SER A 44 -7.68 -3.53 16.37
CA SER A 44 -7.96 -4.43 17.50
C SER A 44 -9.40 -4.92 17.49
N PHE A 45 -10.36 -4.04 17.19
CA PHE A 45 -11.77 -4.38 17.07
C PHE A 45 -12.02 -5.45 15.99
N ILE A 46 -11.38 -5.31 14.83
CA ILE A 46 -11.46 -6.29 13.73
C ILE A 46 -10.80 -7.61 14.16
N TYR A 47 -9.60 -7.53 14.73
CA TYR A 47 -8.82 -8.69 15.17
C TYR A 47 -9.61 -9.58 16.12
N LEU A 48 -10.27 -8.98 17.12
CA LEU A 48 -11.08 -9.69 18.11
C LEU A 48 -12.35 -10.34 17.52
N ARG A 49 -12.82 -9.90 16.36
CA ARG A 49 -14.08 -10.34 15.75
C ARG A 49 -13.92 -11.19 14.49
N THR A 50 -12.70 -11.38 14.00
CA THR A 50 -12.45 -12.23 12.85
C THR A 50 -11.92 -13.62 13.23
N GLU A 51 -11.89 -14.51 12.26
CA GLU A 51 -11.43 -15.89 12.36
C GLU A 51 -9.90 -16.01 12.40
N ARG A 52 -9.41 -17.21 12.74
CA ARG A 52 -7.99 -17.47 12.95
C ARG A 52 -7.13 -17.09 11.74
N LYS A 53 -7.55 -17.48 10.53
CA LYS A 53 -6.83 -17.20 9.29
C LYS A 53 -6.62 -15.70 9.08
N GLU A 54 -7.69 -14.92 9.19
CA GLU A 54 -7.61 -13.46 9.05
C GLU A 54 -6.75 -12.82 10.17
N ARG A 55 -6.79 -13.33 11.40
CA ARG A 55 -5.89 -12.87 12.47
C ARG A 55 -4.41 -13.10 12.13
N ILE A 56 -4.08 -14.24 11.54
CA ILE A 56 -2.71 -14.54 11.10
C ILE A 56 -2.31 -13.58 9.98
N GLU A 57 -3.19 -13.33 9.00
CA GLU A 57 -2.95 -12.37 7.92
C GLU A 57 -2.71 -10.95 8.48
N MET A 58 -3.55 -10.50 9.41
CA MET A 58 -3.43 -9.20 10.09
C MET A 58 -2.04 -9.01 10.71
N LEU A 59 -1.58 -9.98 11.49
CA LEU A 59 -0.28 -9.93 12.14
C LEU A 59 0.87 -10.05 11.14
N THR A 60 0.70 -10.87 10.10
CA THR A 60 1.70 -11.08 9.04
C THR A 60 1.90 -9.80 8.22
N VAL A 61 0.83 -9.08 7.87
CA VAL A 61 0.92 -7.79 7.18
C VAL A 61 1.72 -6.80 8.02
N ILE A 62 1.43 -6.66 9.31
CA ILE A 62 2.20 -5.78 10.19
C ILE A 62 3.68 -6.19 10.23
N ALA A 63 3.96 -7.48 10.41
CA ALA A 63 5.31 -8.01 10.55
C ALA A 63 6.18 -7.83 9.29
N ILE A 64 5.58 -7.81 8.11
CA ILE A 64 6.29 -7.64 6.83
C ILE A 64 6.30 -6.18 6.40
N ALA A 65 5.17 -5.49 6.46
CA ALA A 65 5.05 -4.11 5.98
C ALA A 65 5.86 -3.15 6.85
N THR A 66 5.85 -3.31 8.18
CA THR A 66 6.54 -2.35 9.07
C THR A 66 8.04 -2.28 8.82
N PRO A 67 8.79 -3.41 8.74
CA PRO A 67 10.22 -3.34 8.42
C PRO A 67 10.50 -2.84 7.00
N MET A 68 9.66 -3.17 6.03
CA MET A 68 9.81 -2.66 4.65
C MET A 68 9.61 -1.14 4.62
N GLU A 69 8.57 -0.65 5.28
CA GLU A 69 8.24 0.77 5.40
C GLU A 69 9.39 1.53 6.07
N LEU A 70 9.88 1.06 7.22
CA LEU A 70 11.03 1.65 7.91
C LEU A 70 12.29 1.63 7.04
N PHE A 71 12.50 0.57 6.24
CA PHE A 71 13.63 0.55 5.31
C PHE A 71 13.46 1.61 4.22
N PHE A 72 12.27 1.76 3.64
CA PHE A 72 12.01 2.73 2.58
C PHE A 72 12.08 4.18 3.08
N SER A 73 11.50 4.47 4.24
CA SER A 73 11.42 5.83 4.77
C SER A 73 12.65 6.24 5.58
N GLU A 74 13.28 5.35 6.35
CA GLU A 74 14.33 5.74 7.33
C GLU A 74 15.74 5.34 6.90
N ILE A 75 15.89 4.38 5.99
CA ILE A 75 17.19 3.84 5.59
C ILE A 75 17.51 4.19 4.13
N TRP A 76 16.61 3.85 3.21
CA TRP A 76 16.74 4.15 1.78
C TRP A 76 16.34 5.59 1.45
N LEU A 77 15.48 6.22 2.26
CA LEU A 77 15.03 7.60 2.09
C LEU A 77 14.41 7.83 0.71
N VAL A 78 13.69 6.84 0.18
CA VAL A 78 12.99 6.97 -1.12
C VAL A 78 11.78 7.91 -1.02
N TYR A 79 11.26 8.10 0.19
CA TYR A 79 10.36 9.19 0.58
C TYR A 79 10.57 9.50 2.06
N GLU A 80 10.16 10.70 2.46
CA GLU A 80 10.19 11.14 3.85
C GLU A 80 8.80 11.52 4.32
N TYR A 81 8.48 11.17 5.56
CA TYR A 81 7.24 11.57 6.22
C TYR A 81 7.31 13.04 6.67
N GLN A 82 6.15 13.71 6.75
CA GLN A 82 6.02 15.11 7.15
C GLN A 82 6.72 15.46 8.48
N ARG A 83 6.81 14.48 9.39
CA ARG A 83 7.36 14.63 10.74
C ARG A 83 8.59 13.76 10.98
N ASP A 84 9.39 13.56 9.94
CA ASP A 84 10.71 12.92 9.96
C ASP A 84 10.76 11.44 10.42
N PHE A 85 9.61 10.84 10.74
CA PHE A 85 9.52 9.46 11.14
C PHE A 85 8.19 8.85 10.72
N MET A 86 8.20 7.57 10.37
CA MET A 86 7.00 6.79 10.07
C MET A 86 5.94 6.88 11.21
N PRO A 87 4.73 7.40 10.94
CA PRO A 87 3.66 7.47 11.94
C PRO A 87 3.23 6.09 12.46
N LEU A 88 2.88 6.01 13.74
CA LEU A 88 2.54 4.73 14.39
C LEU A 88 1.27 4.07 13.85
N PHE A 89 0.41 4.80 13.13
CA PHE A 89 -0.79 4.25 12.50
C PHE A 89 -0.49 3.53 11.18
N VAL A 90 0.68 3.75 10.58
CA VAL A 90 1.04 3.21 9.25
C VAL A 90 0.99 1.68 9.22
N PRO A 91 1.55 0.93 10.21
CA PRO A 91 1.41 -0.53 10.24
C PRO A 91 -0.03 -1.04 10.20
N ALA A 92 -0.94 -0.41 10.96
CA ALA A 92 -2.37 -0.75 10.92
C ALA A 92 -3.00 -0.34 9.57
N GLY A 93 -2.57 0.80 9.02
CA GLY A 93 -2.97 1.29 7.70
C GLY A 93 -2.67 0.31 6.56
N HIS A 94 -1.50 -0.36 6.57
CA HIS A 94 -1.18 -1.38 5.58
C HIS A 94 -2.18 -2.53 5.59
N TYR A 95 -2.63 -2.98 6.77
CA TYR A 95 -3.67 -4.00 6.84
C TYR A 95 -5.01 -3.50 6.27
N PHE A 96 -5.39 -2.26 6.55
CA PHE A 96 -6.62 -1.67 5.99
C PHE A 96 -6.58 -1.58 4.47
N LEU A 97 -5.44 -1.18 3.91
CA LEU A 97 -5.24 -1.12 2.46
C LEU A 97 -5.24 -2.52 1.85
N PHE A 98 -4.57 -3.49 2.49
CA PHE A 98 -4.53 -4.88 2.08
C PHE A 98 -5.92 -5.54 2.04
N ASP A 99 -6.70 -5.46 3.12
CA ASP A 99 -8.06 -6.02 3.15
C ASP A 99 -9.01 -5.25 2.22
N LEU A 100 -8.79 -3.95 2.01
CA LEU A 100 -9.51 -3.18 1.00
C LEU A 100 -9.22 -3.71 -0.42
N GLY A 101 -7.94 -3.88 -0.77
CA GLY A 101 -7.51 -4.46 -2.04
C GLY A 101 -8.11 -5.83 -2.27
N ARG A 102 -8.02 -6.72 -1.28
CA ARG A 102 -8.66 -8.04 -1.32
C ARG A 102 -10.17 -7.97 -1.61
N ARG A 103 -10.89 -7.05 -0.98
CA ARG A 103 -12.33 -6.84 -1.22
C ARG A 103 -12.63 -6.26 -2.61
N ILE A 104 -11.72 -5.48 -3.18
CA ILE A 104 -11.81 -5.02 -4.57
C ILE A 104 -11.53 -6.19 -5.51
N ALA A 105 -10.50 -6.99 -5.25
CA ALA A 105 -10.12 -8.17 -6.01
C ALA A 105 -11.27 -9.17 -6.16
N GLN A 106 -12.06 -9.39 -5.10
CA GLN A 106 -13.27 -10.24 -5.13
C GLN A 106 -14.30 -9.84 -6.19
N ARG A 107 -14.31 -8.57 -6.63
CA ARG A 107 -15.19 -8.07 -7.70
C ARG A 107 -14.54 -8.01 -9.08
N LEU A 108 -13.23 -8.19 -9.16
CA LEU A 108 -12.46 -8.14 -10.41
C LEU A 108 -12.39 -9.54 -11.03
N PRO A 109 -12.89 -9.77 -12.25
CA PRO A 109 -12.66 -11.04 -12.95
C PRO A 109 -11.18 -11.25 -13.22
N GLU A 110 -10.67 -12.45 -12.96
CA GLU A 110 -9.23 -12.79 -13.11
C GLU A 110 -8.68 -12.47 -14.51
N ARG A 111 -9.42 -12.86 -15.56
CA ARG A 111 -9.06 -12.55 -16.96
C ARG A 111 -8.86 -11.06 -17.26
N LEU A 112 -9.45 -10.18 -16.43
CA LEU A 112 -9.33 -8.74 -16.59
C LEU A 112 -8.21 -8.14 -15.74
N ALA A 113 -7.59 -8.89 -14.83
CA ALA A 113 -6.59 -8.37 -13.89
C ALA A 113 -5.44 -7.67 -14.63
N VAL A 114 -4.83 -8.35 -15.60
CA VAL A 114 -3.77 -7.79 -16.45
C VAL A 114 -4.27 -6.61 -17.30
N LEU A 115 -5.50 -6.68 -17.81
CA LEU A 115 -6.09 -5.62 -18.62
C LEU A 115 -6.28 -4.33 -17.82
N THR A 116 -6.55 -4.42 -16.51
CA THR A 116 -6.67 -3.22 -15.66
C THR A 116 -5.37 -2.45 -15.48
N LEU A 117 -4.22 -3.04 -15.81
CA LEU A 117 -2.90 -2.42 -15.74
C LEU A 117 -2.50 -1.70 -17.03
N MET A 118 -3.20 -1.97 -18.14
CA MET A 118 -2.91 -1.37 -19.46
C MET A 118 -2.90 0.16 -19.45
N PRO A 119 -3.77 0.87 -18.70
CA PRO A 119 -3.73 2.33 -18.62
C PRO A 119 -2.41 2.89 -18.10
N PHE A 120 -1.62 2.12 -17.34
CA PHE A 120 -0.32 2.59 -16.84
C PHE A 120 0.74 2.67 -17.94
N ILE A 121 0.66 1.83 -18.98
CA ILE A 121 1.66 1.78 -20.05
C ILE A 121 1.94 3.15 -20.69
N PRO A 122 0.93 3.90 -21.19
CA PRO A 122 1.19 5.21 -21.79
C PRO A 122 1.74 6.23 -20.78
N LEU A 123 1.33 6.18 -19.50
CA LEU A 123 1.87 7.07 -18.48
C LEU A 123 3.33 6.74 -18.14
N VAL A 124 3.69 5.46 -18.06
CA VAL A 124 5.08 5.02 -17.89
C VAL A 124 5.95 5.47 -19.07
N ALA A 125 5.47 5.29 -20.30
CA ALA A 125 6.18 5.75 -21.49
C ALA A 125 6.41 7.28 -21.46
N TYR A 126 5.41 8.04 -21.01
CA TYR A 126 5.53 9.49 -20.82
C TYR A 126 6.54 9.87 -19.72
N GLY A 127 6.53 9.17 -18.58
CA GLY A 127 7.49 9.37 -17.49
C GLY A 127 8.93 9.13 -17.91
N VAL A 128 9.18 8.08 -18.70
CA VAL A 128 10.50 7.80 -19.29
C VAL A 128 10.89 8.87 -20.31
N TRP A 129 9.99 9.23 -21.21
CA TRP A 129 10.30 10.19 -22.28
C TRP A 129 10.65 11.58 -21.73
N THR A 130 9.94 12.02 -20.68
CA THR A 130 10.21 13.30 -20.01
C THR A 130 11.38 13.22 -19.02
N GLY A 131 11.83 12.02 -18.67
CA GLY A 131 12.83 11.78 -17.63
C GLY A 131 12.30 11.98 -16.21
N GLY A 132 11.00 12.24 -16.02
CA GLY A 132 10.41 12.51 -14.70
C GLY A 132 10.19 11.26 -13.85
N ASP A 133 9.98 10.09 -14.47
CA ASP A 133 9.88 8.82 -13.75
C ASP A 133 10.50 7.69 -14.59
N THR A 134 11.81 7.55 -14.47
CA THR A 134 12.58 6.49 -15.14
C THR A 134 12.59 5.18 -14.34
N SER A 135 12.10 5.19 -13.10
CA SER A 135 11.90 4.00 -12.27
C SER A 135 10.66 3.19 -12.66
N ALA A 136 9.63 3.86 -13.20
CA ALA A 136 8.33 3.28 -13.51
C ALA A 136 8.34 2.04 -14.43
N PRO A 137 9.23 1.89 -15.44
CA PRO A 137 9.30 0.66 -16.25
C PRO A 137 9.63 -0.59 -15.42
N PHE A 138 10.54 -0.47 -14.46
CA PHE A 138 10.90 -1.59 -13.57
C PHE A 138 9.71 -1.99 -12.71
N MET A 139 9.00 -1.00 -12.17
CA MET A 139 7.80 -1.23 -11.35
C MET A 139 6.64 -1.80 -12.19
N LEU A 140 6.46 -1.34 -13.42
CA LEU A 140 5.49 -1.88 -14.35
C LEU A 140 5.75 -3.36 -14.60
N VAL A 141 6.99 -3.72 -14.96
CA VAL A 141 7.39 -5.11 -15.16
C VAL A 141 7.12 -5.96 -13.93
N LEU A 142 7.43 -5.47 -12.73
CA LEU A 142 7.16 -6.17 -11.48
C LEU A 142 5.66 -6.41 -11.24
N VAL A 143 4.83 -5.37 -11.36
CA VAL A 143 3.36 -5.51 -11.18
C VAL A 143 2.78 -6.46 -12.22
N PHE A 144 3.23 -6.38 -13.48
CA PHE A 144 2.81 -7.33 -14.51
C PHE A 144 3.27 -8.75 -14.20
N ALA A 145 4.50 -8.92 -13.72
CA ALA A 145 5.04 -10.23 -13.38
C ALA A 145 4.26 -10.88 -12.22
N PHE A 146 4.03 -10.14 -11.14
CA PHE A 146 3.18 -10.62 -10.03
C PHE A 146 1.77 -10.92 -10.53
N THR A 147 1.17 -10.03 -11.33
CA THR A 147 -0.19 -10.23 -11.85
C THR A 147 -0.30 -11.39 -12.84
N ARG A 148 0.77 -11.74 -13.56
CA ARG A 148 0.73 -12.81 -14.58
C ARG A 148 1.10 -14.18 -14.03
N TRP A 149 2.03 -14.24 -13.08
CA TRP A 149 2.64 -15.47 -12.58
C TRP A 149 2.56 -15.64 -11.07
N GLY A 150 2.17 -14.61 -10.33
CA GLY A 150 1.99 -14.69 -8.90
C GLY A 150 0.69 -15.41 -8.51
N PRO A 151 0.59 -15.86 -7.26
CA PRO A 151 -0.52 -16.70 -6.80
C PRO A 151 -1.83 -15.95 -6.61
N GLN A 152 -1.91 -14.63 -6.69
CA GLN A 152 -3.17 -13.88 -6.50
C GLN A 152 -3.29 -12.70 -7.49
N PRO A 153 -3.46 -12.99 -8.80
CA PRO A 153 -3.44 -11.98 -9.86
C PRO A 153 -4.43 -10.84 -9.63
N ARG A 154 -5.63 -11.17 -9.12
CA ARG A 154 -6.70 -10.20 -8.82
C ARG A 154 -6.30 -9.26 -7.69
N LEU A 155 -5.61 -9.77 -6.67
CA LEU A 155 -5.14 -8.97 -5.54
C LEU A 155 -4.10 -7.97 -6.01
N TYR A 156 -3.08 -8.41 -6.75
CA TYR A 156 -2.00 -7.54 -7.23
C TYR A 156 -2.52 -6.41 -8.11
N ALA A 157 -3.40 -6.74 -9.07
CA ALA A 157 -4.03 -5.73 -9.90
C ALA A 157 -4.86 -4.71 -9.08
N SER A 158 -5.64 -5.19 -8.10
CA SER A 158 -6.42 -4.32 -7.23
C SER A 158 -5.56 -3.43 -6.32
N MET A 159 -4.44 -3.96 -5.84
CA MET A 159 -3.53 -3.28 -4.93
C MET A 159 -2.71 -2.22 -5.66
N ALA A 160 -2.35 -2.43 -6.93
CA ALA A 160 -1.73 -1.39 -7.75
C ALA A 160 -2.61 -0.11 -7.79
N TRP A 161 -3.92 -0.27 -7.97
CA TRP A 161 -4.87 0.85 -7.98
C TRP A 161 -5.16 1.41 -6.59
N ALA A 162 -5.34 0.55 -5.58
CA ALA A 162 -5.61 0.98 -4.22
C ALA A 162 -4.42 1.76 -3.62
N ALA A 163 -3.20 1.27 -3.84
CA ALA A 163 -1.97 1.95 -3.46
C ALA A 163 -1.84 3.29 -4.18
N LEU A 164 -2.02 3.34 -5.51
CA LEU A 164 -1.96 4.60 -6.25
C LEU A 164 -2.96 5.64 -5.72
N GLY A 165 -4.20 5.25 -5.41
CA GLY A 165 -5.19 6.17 -4.86
C GLY A 165 -4.79 6.72 -3.48
N MET A 166 -4.22 5.87 -2.63
CA MET A 166 -3.72 6.25 -1.31
C MET A 166 -2.49 7.15 -1.41
N GLU A 167 -1.55 6.83 -2.29
CA GLU A 167 -0.33 7.59 -2.57
C GLU A 167 -0.63 8.98 -3.13
N LEU A 168 -1.55 9.09 -4.10
CA LEU A 168 -1.99 10.37 -4.63
C LEU A 168 -2.58 11.26 -3.53
N LEU A 169 -3.37 10.69 -2.63
CA LEU A 169 -3.95 11.43 -1.51
C LEU A 169 -2.89 11.84 -0.48
N GLY A 170 -2.03 10.91 -0.07
CA GLY A 170 -1.00 11.13 0.93
C GLY A 170 0.00 12.21 0.52
N THR A 171 0.51 12.13 -0.72
CA THR A 171 1.43 13.10 -1.30
C THR A 171 0.77 14.46 -1.57
N TYR A 172 -0.48 14.48 -2.05
CA TYR A 172 -1.25 15.73 -2.21
C TYR A 172 -1.41 16.47 -0.88
N LEU A 173 -1.68 15.73 0.20
CA LEU A 173 -1.79 16.26 1.56
C LEU A 173 -0.42 16.53 2.21
N LYS A 174 0.69 16.13 1.58
CA LYS A 174 2.05 16.21 2.11
C LYS A 174 2.26 15.40 3.40
N ASN A 175 1.56 14.27 3.56
CA ASN A 175 1.86 13.32 4.63
C ASN A 175 3.26 12.72 4.44
N TRP A 176 3.65 12.47 3.18
CA TRP A 176 5.01 12.10 2.79
C TRP A 176 5.33 12.72 1.42
N THR A 177 6.62 12.77 1.10
CA THR A 177 7.14 13.29 -0.16
C THR A 177 8.19 12.32 -0.70
N TRP A 178 7.99 11.85 -1.94
CA TRP A 178 8.95 10.99 -2.63
C TRP A 178 10.15 11.77 -3.16
N ALA A 179 11.32 11.15 -3.07
CA ALA A 179 12.55 11.67 -3.65
C ALA A 179 12.46 11.66 -5.17
N THR A 180 12.76 12.81 -5.80
CA THR A 180 12.76 12.92 -7.27
C THR A 180 13.90 12.12 -7.89
N ASP A 181 15.07 12.13 -7.25
CA ASP A 181 16.19 11.26 -7.58
C ASP A 181 16.20 10.09 -6.59
N VAL A 182 15.99 8.88 -7.09
CA VAL A 182 15.88 7.68 -6.26
C VAL A 182 17.25 7.37 -5.63
N PRO A 183 17.41 7.44 -4.29
CA PRO A 183 18.71 7.30 -3.65
C PRO A 183 19.40 5.99 -4.01
N TRP A 184 20.73 6.03 -4.08
CA TRP A 184 21.60 4.88 -4.44
C TRP A 184 21.39 4.32 -5.84
N THR A 185 20.60 4.98 -6.68
CA THR A 185 20.38 4.60 -8.08
C THR A 185 20.60 5.80 -9.00
N SER A 186 20.53 5.57 -10.30
CA SER A 186 20.50 6.63 -11.32
C SER A 186 19.08 6.89 -11.84
N LEU A 187 18.07 6.45 -11.11
CA LEU A 187 16.67 6.54 -11.52
C LEU A 187 16.01 7.78 -10.94
N THR A 188 14.98 8.24 -11.62
CA THR A 188 14.09 9.33 -11.22
C THR A 188 12.70 8.78 -10.95
N ALA A 189 11.95 9.47 -10.08
CA ALA A 189 10.60 9.11 -9.73
C ALA A 189 9.71 10.36 -9.60
N TRP A 190 8.43 10.20 -9.92
CA TRP A 190 7.41 11.22 -9.61
C TRP A 190 7.06 11.22 -8.12
N ASN A 191 6.34 12.26 -7.69
CA ASN A 191 5.75 12.34 -6.36
C ASN A 191 4.21 12.34 -6.46
N PRO A 192 3.54 11.19 -6.32
CA PRO A 192 4.10 9.85 -6.05
C PRO A 192 4.56 9.10 -7.32
N PRO A 193 5.40 8.06 -7.19
CA PRO A 193 5.72 7.17 -8.30
C PRO A 193 4.46 6.44 -8.76
N LEU A 194 4.24 6.36 -10.07
CA LEU A 194 2.99 5.83 -10.61
C LEU A 194 2.67 4.40 -10.16
N LEU A 195 3.72 3.59 -9.99
CA LEU A 195 3.63 2.14 -9.79
C LEU A 195 4.34 1.66 -8.53
N VAL A 196 4.43 2.52 -7.50
CA VAL A 196 4.87 2.08 -6.16
C VAL A 196 4.04 0.91 -5.62
N GLY A 197 2.81 0.72 -6.13
CA GLY A 197 2.00 -0.51 -5.97
C GLY A 197 2.76 -1.82 -6.21
N ALA A 198 3.88 -1.83 -6.94
CA ALA A 198 4.79 -2.97 -7.07
C ALA A 198 5.31 -3.49 -5.72
N PHE A 199 5.69 -2.60 -4.80
CA PHE A 199 6.16 -2.98 -3.46
C PHE A 199 5.04 -3.53 -2.59
N TYR A 200 3.82 -3.01 -2.74
CA TYR A 200 2.62 -3.59 -2.11
C TYR A 200 2.37 -5.01 -2.63
N CYS A 201 2.41 -5.22 -3.95
CA CYS A 201 2.25 -6.55 -4.53
C CYS A 201 3.32 -7.53 -4.02
N PHE A 202 4.57 -7.07 -3.88
CA PHE A 202 5.64 -7.89 -3.31
C PHE A 202 5.36 -8.26 -1.85
N GLY A 203 4.97 -7.30 -1.01
CA GLY A 203 4.53 -7.55 0.36
C GLY A 203 3.39 -8.56 0.42
N ASP A 204 2.40 -8.44 -0.46
CA ASP A 204 1.26 -9.34 -0.53
C ASP A 204 1.66 -10.77 -0.92
N VAL A 205 2.64 -10.94 -1.81
CA VAL A 205 3.23 -12.25 -2.11
C VAL A 205 3.82 -12.86 -0.83
N LEU A 206 4.63 -12.09 -0.09
CA LEU A 206 5.26 -12.58 1.14
C LEU A 206 4.22 -12.93 2.21
N VAL A 207 3.19 -12.09 2.39
CA VAL A 207 2.08 -12.34 3.33
C VAL A 207 1.39 -13.65 2.97
N ASN A 208 1.05 -13.84 1.69
CA ASN A 208 0.36 -15.05 1.23
C ASN A 208 1.20 -16.32 1.45
N LEU A 209 2.50 -16.28 1.15
CA LEU A 209 3.40 -17.40 1.38
C LEU A 209 3.53 -17.77 2.87
N CYS A 210 3.63 -16.76 3.75
CA CYS A 210 3.66 -16.95 5.19
C CYS A 210 2.35 -17.55 5.72
N VAL A 211 1.21 -17.00 5.31
CA VAL A 211 -0.12 -17.45 5.76
C VAL A 211 -0.39 -18.88 5.29
N ALA A 212 -0.08 -19.22 4.04
CA ALA A 212 -0.21 -20.59 3.52
C ALA A 212 0.58 -21.59 4.38
N LYS A 213 1.80 -21.23 4.77
CA LYS A 213 2.63 -22.04 5.68
C LYS A 213 2.01 -22.19 7.07
N PHE A 214 1.40 -21.15 7.64
CA PHE A 214 0.77 -21.20 8.95
C PHE A 214 -0.56 -21.97 8.97
N GLU A 215 -1.31 -21.95 7.88
CA GLU A 215 -2.57 -22.69 7.72
C GLU A 215 -2.35 -24.16 7.34
N GLY A 216 -1.15 -24.53 6.89
CA GLY A 216 -0.87 -25.88 6.38
C GLY A 216 -1.56 -26.18 5.04
N GLU A 217 -2.07 -25.14 4.37
CA GLU A 217 -2.69 -25.20 3.04
C GLU A 217 -1.63 -24.88 1.97
N PRO A 218 -1.65 -25.54 0.79
CA PRO A 218 -0.90 -25.03 -0.36
C PRO A 218 -1.40 -23.59 -0.68
N PRO A 219 -0.51 -22.66 -1.12
CA PRO A 219 -0.92 -21.28 -1.42
C PRO A 219 -2.11 -21.25 -2.40
N LEU A 220 -3.26 -20.73 -1.98
CA LEU A 220 -4.45 -20.63 -2.80
C LEU A 220 -4.40 -19.35 -3.66
N GLU A 221 -3.89 -19.48 -4.88
CA GLU A 221 -4.61 -19.38 -6.17
C GLU A 221 -3.60 -19.77 -7.29
N VAL A 222 -3.90 -20.83 -8.02
CA VAL A 222 -3.31 -21.14 -9.33
C VAL A 222 -4.41 -21.81 -10.15
N THR A 223 -4.94 -21.12 -11.16
CA THR A 223 -5.53 -21.76 -12.34
C THR A 223 -5.24 -20.93 -13.58
N THR A 224 -4.17 -21.33 -14.28
CA THR A 224 -3.71 -21.04 -15.65
C THR A 224 -4.40 -19.95 -16.48
#